data_AF-A0A563D6Q1-F1
#
_entry.id   AF-A0A563D6Q1-F1
#
_cell.length_a   1.000
_cell.length_b   1.000
_cell.length_c   1.000
_cell.angle_alpha   90.00
_cell.angle_beta   90.00
_cell.angle_gamma   90.00
#
_symmetry.space_group_name_H-M   'P 1'
#
loop_
_entity.id
_entity.type
_entity.pdbx_description
1 polymer ?
#
loop_
_entity_poly.entity_id
_entity_poly.type
_entity_poly.pdbx_seq_one_letter_code
_entity_poly.pdbx_strand_id
1 'polypeptide(L)'
;MDYYKRNQPGEEYNELHSIIGTEFADISPQLEDYYKRYFNNRSQVVALHSKYNDKFKELKRGSASLRKELENLSISINNASLKYNKDISNLNSEINTFNSRAKNGDFSSQEDFLNERRYLIKSTRKLEQDRANINRYISQYESKRIEYNKLVDESNSMYKAMDSTLAPAPSI
;
A
#
# COMPACT_ATOMS: atom_id res chain seq x y z
N MET A 1 -5.24 20.39 17.86
CA MET A 1 -6.64 20.69 18.16
C MET A 1 -7.67 20.02 17.26
N ASP A 2 -7.43 19.85 15.96
CA ASP A 2 -8.44 19.23 15.07
C ASP A 2 -8.74 17.75 15.37
N TYR A 3 -7.85 17.04 16.08
CA TYR A 3 -8.14 15.69 16.59
C TYR A 3 -9.17 15.74 17.73
N TYR A 4 -8.92 16.56 18.75
CA TYR A 4 -9.81 16.74 19.91
C TYR A 4 -11.16 17.34 19.52
N LYS A 5 -11.20 18.32 18.62
CA LYS A 5 -12.47 18.86 18.06
C LYS A 5 -13.35 17.79 17.39
N ARG A 6 -12.75 16.74 16.83
CA ARG A 6 -13.47 15.66 16.14
C ARG A 6 -13.90 14.54 17.07
N ASN A 7 -13.10 14.25 18.10
CA ASN A 7 -13.32 13.11 18.99
C ASN A 7 -13.97 13.48 20.33
N GLN A 8 -13.82 14.72 20.80
CA GLN A 8 -14.33 15.24 22.07
C GLN A 8 -14.77 16.72 21.92
N PRO A 9 -15.88 16.99 21.21
CA PRO A 9 -16.35 18.35 20.95
C PRO A 9 -16.80 19.05 22.25
N GLY A 10 -16.35 20.29 22.50
CA GLY A 10 -16.72 21.08 23.68
C GLY A 10 -15.79 20.93 24.90
N GLU A 11 -14.86 19.97 24.89
CA GLU A 11 -13.87 19.76 25.95
C GLU A 11 -12.53 20.45 25.65
N GLU A 12 -12.44 21.29 24.62
CA GLU A 12 -11.15 21.75 24.08
C GLU A 12 -10.30 22.52 25.10
N TYR A 13 -10.94 23.27 25.99
CA TYR A 13 -10.27 24.01 27.06
C TYR A 13 -9.91 23.13 28.26
N ASN A 14 -10.72 22.11 28.56
CA ASN A 14 -10.45 21.15 29.63
C ASN A 14 -9.28 20.23 29.25
N GLU A 15 -9.22 19.82 27.99
CA GLU A 15 -8.13 19.03 27.44
C GLU A 15 -6.82 19.84 27.31
N LEU A 16 -6.90 21.17 27.16
CA LEU A 16 -5.72 22.01 26.98
C LEU A 16 -4.72 21.87 28.14
N HIS A 17 -5.21 21.78 29.39
CA HIS A 17 -4.36 21.55 30.55
C HIS A 17 -3.61 20.22 30.46
N SER A 18 -4.30 19.14 30.10
CA SER A 18 -3.71 17.81 29.94
C SER A 18 -2.72 17.76 28.77
N ILE A 19 -3.07 18.39 27.65
CA ILE A 19 -2.27 18.46 26.43
C ILE A 19 -0.95 19.20 26.69
N ILE A 20 -0.99 20.39 27.29
CA ILE A 20 0.24 21.17 27.58
C ILE A 20 1.16 20.36 28.52
N GLY A 21 0.59 19.70 29.53
CA GLY A 21 1.36 18.92 30.49
C GLY A 21 2.01 17.67 29.89
N THR A 22 1.39 17.04 28.89
CA THR A 22 1.77 15.69 28.42
C THR A 22 2.33 15.63 27.00
N GLU A 23 2.11 16.64 26.15
CA GLU A 23 2.48 16.59 24.72
C GLU A 23 3.55 17.61 24.32
N PHE A 24 3.67 18.74 25.04
CA PHE A 24 4.57 19.83 24.68
C PHE A 24 5.90 19.72 25.44
N ALA A 25 7.01 19.53 24.72
CA ALA A 25 8.33 19.46 25.34
C ALA A 25 8.73 20.80 25.96
N ASP A 26 8.59 21.88 25.20
CA ASP A 26 9.00 23.22 25.60
C ASP A 26 7.80 24.01 26.14
N ILE A 27 7.80 24.23 27.46
CA ILE A 27 6.82 25.09 28.15
C ILE A 27 7.57 26.10 29.03
N SER A 28 6.88 27.16 29.46
CA SER A 28 7.51 28.16 30.33
C SER A 28 7.94 27.55 31.68
N PRO A 29 8.99 28.09 32.33
CA PRO A 29 9.39 27.61 33.66
C PRO A 29 8.28 27.65 34.70
N GLN A 30 7.36 28.62 34.61
CA GLN A 30 6.20 28.72 35.48
C GLN A 30 5.22 27.55 35.29
N LEU A 31 5.00 27.13 34.04
CA LEU A 31 4.17 25.96 33.74
C LEU A 31 4.87 24.67 34.17
N GLU A 32 6.18 24.55 33.93
CA GLU A 32 6.95 23.38 34.39
C GLU A 32 6.88 23.23 35.91
N ASP A 33 7.00 24.34 36.66
CA ASP A 33 6.85 24.32 38.12
C ASP A 33 5.44 23.94 38.56
N TYR A 34 4.42 24.49 37.89
CA TYR A 34 3.02 24.13 38.15
C TYR A 34 2.75 22.63 37.93
N TYR A 35 3.30 22.03 36.87
CA TYR A 35 3.10 20.61 36.55
C TYR A 35 3.83 19.63 37.48
N LYS A 36 4.80 20.08 38.30
CA LYS A 36 5.42 19.24 39.35
C LYS A 36 4.41 18.71 40.37
N ARG A 37 3.24 19.34 40.49
CA ARG A 37 2.12 18.87 41.33
C ARG A 37 1.55 17.53 40.84
N TYR A 38 1.70 17.21 39.55
CA TYR A 38 1.09 16.06 38.90
C TYR A 38 2.12 15.04 38.37
N PHE A 39 3.31 15.50 37.97
CA PHE A 39 4.34 14.64 37.38
C PHE A 39 5.66 14.70 38.14
N ASN A 40 6.17 13.54 38.54
CA ASN A 40 7.53 13.42 39.08
C ASN A 40 8.60 13.72 38.00
N ASN A 41 8.32 13.35 36.75
CA ASN A 41 9.18 13.63 35.61
C ASN A 41 8.35 13.84 34.34
N ARG A 42 7.92 15.07 34.10
CA ARG A 42 7.10 15.43 32.93
C ARG A 42 7.80 15.12 31.61
N SER A 43 9.12 15.30 31.54
CA SER A 43 9.89 15.02 30.32
C SER A 43 9.80 13.55 29.88
N GLN A 44 9.67 12.60 30.81
CA GLN A 44 9.44 11.19 30.47
C GLN A 44 8.05 10.96 29.88
N VAL A 45 7.03 11.64 30.42
CA VAL A 45 5.65 11.56 29.90
C VAL A 45 5.59 12.12 28.48
N VAL A 46 6.20 13.28 28.24
CA VAL A 46 6.29 13.87 26.89
C VAL A 46 7.09 12.97 25.94
N ALA A 47 8.19 12.36 26.41
CA ALA A 47 8.98 11.45 25.58
C ALA A 47 8.17 10.20 25.18
N LEU A 48 7.33 9.67 26.07
CA LEU A 48 6.40 8.59 25.74
C LEU A 48 5.34 9.06 24.73
N HIS A 49 4.81 10.28 24.90
CA HIS A 49 3.88 10.89 23.94
C HIS A 49 4.50 10.96 22.54
N SER A 50 5.70 11.54 22.43
CA SER A 50 6.39 11.68 21.15
C SER A 50 6.60 10.34 20.47
N LYS A 51 7.06 9.32 21.21
CA LYS A 51 7.32 7.98 20.67
C LYS A 51 6.06 7.35 20.07
N TYR A 52 4.93 7.38 20.77
CA TYR A 52 3.71 6.77 20.22
C TYR A 52 3.19 7.58 19.02
N ASN A 53 3.21 8.92 19.11
CA ASN A 53 2.72 9.79 18.03
C ASN A 53 3.54 9.60 16.74
N ASP A 54 4.86 9.50 16.87
CA ASP A 54 5.75 9.26 15.73
C ASP A 54 5.51 7.89 15.10
N LYS A 55 5.22 6.87 15.92
CA LYS A 55 4.82 5.56 15.42
C LYS A 55 3.50 5.61 14.64
N PHE A 56 2.47 6.32 15.10
CA PHE A 56 1.24 6.52 14.32
C PHE A 56 1.49 7.24 12.99
N LYS A 57 2.33 8.28 13.00
CA LYS A 57 2.70 8.98 11.76
C LYS A 57 3.44 8.07 10.79
N GLU A 58 4.32 7.20 11.29
CA GLU A 58 5.01 6.19 10.49
C GLU A 58 4.02 5.21 9.85
N LEU A 59 3.13 4.61 10.65
CA LEU A 59 2.11 3.66 10.17
C LEU A 59 1.17 4.29 9.14
N LYS A 60 0.74 5.54 9.38
CA LYS A 60 -0.10 6.29 8.45
C LYS A 60 0.61 6.59 7.13
N ARG A 61 1.89 6.99 7.18
CA ARG A 61 2.68 7.24 5.96
C ARG A 61 2.96 5.94 5.20
N GLY A 62 3.32 4.87 5.90
CA GLY A 62 3.57 3.56 5.31
C GLY A 62 2.34 2.99 4.62
N SER A 63 1.19 2.96 5.31
CA SER A 63 -0.08 2.48 4.73
C SER A 63 -0.53 3.33 3.53
N ALA A 64 -0.36 4.66 3.58
CA ALA A 64 -0.67 5.52 2.44
C ALA A 64 0.24 5.28 1.22
N SER A 65 1.54 5.04 1.45
CA SER A 65 2.48 4.68 0.38
C SER A 65 2.10 3.35 -0.27
N LEU A 66 1.89 2.31 0.55
CA LEU A 66 1.51 0.99 0.06
C LEU A 66 0.19 1.01 -0.70
N ARG A 67 -0.81 1.79 -0.25
CA ARG A 67 -2.06 1.96 -0.97
C ARG A 67 -1.84 2.52 -2.38
N LYS A 68 -0.99 3.54 -2.52
CA LYS A 68 -0.65 4.13 -3.84
C LYS A 68 0.11 3.14 -4.72
N GLU A 69 1.02 2.36 -4.15
CA GLU A 69 1.75 1.32 -4.88
C GLU A 69 0.83 0.19 -5.36
N LEU A 70 -0.12 -0.25 -4.53
CA LEU A 70 -1.15 -1.23 -4.89
C LEU A 70 -2.04 -0.72 -6.03
N GLU A 71 -2.46 0.54 -5.99
CA GLU A 71 -3.25 1.18 -7.05
C GLU A 71 -2.47 1.18 -8.38
N ASN A 72 -1.21 1.60 -8.36
CA ASN A 72 -0.35 1.60 -9.55
C ASN A 72 -0.11 0.20 -10.12
N LEU A 73 0.09 -0.80 -9.26
CA LEU A 73 0.25 -2.20 -9.68
C LEU A 73 -1.04 -2.75 -10.28
N SER A 74 -2.20 -2.44 -9.69
CA SER A 74 -3.50 -2.82 -10.26
C SER A 74 -3.70 -2.27 -11.67
N ILE A 75 -3.39 -0.98 -11.88
CA ILE A 75 -3.44 -0.34 -13.20
C ILE A 75 -2.49 -1.03 -14.18
N SER A 76 -1.26 -1.34 -13.73
CA SER A 76 -0.24 -1.99 -14.56
C SER A 76 -0.63 -3.42 -14.95
N ILE A 77 -1.19 -4.20 -14.02
CA ILE A 77 -1.73 -5.55 -14.27
C ILE A 77 -2.86 -5.48 -15.30
N ASN A 78 -3.81 -4.56 -15.14
CA ASN A 78 -4.94 -4.40 -16.05
C ASN A 78 -4.47 -4.04 -17.46
N ASN A 79 -3.62 -3.02 -17.59
CA ASN A 79 -3.11 -2.58 -18.88
C ASN A 79 -2.30 -3.67 -19.59
N ALA A 80 -1.42 -4.35 -18.85
CA ALA A 80 -0.62 -5.43 -19.40
C ALA A 80 -1.49 -6.63 -19.83
N SER A 81 -2.51 -6.98 -19.04
CA SER A 81 -3.43 -8.08 -19.36
C SER A 81 -4.29 -7.77 -20.59
N LEU A 82 -4.80 -6.54 -20.71
CA LEU A 82 -5.54 -6.09 -21.90
C LEU A 82 -4.66 -6.15 -23.14
N LYS A 83 -3.41 -5.67 -23.04
CA LYS A 83 -2.45 -5.74 -24.15
C LYS A 83 -2.16 -7.19 -24.53
N TYR A 84 -1.86 -8.04 -23.56
CA TYR A 84 -1.56 -9.45 -23.77
C TYR A 84 -2.71 -10.18 -24.49
N ASN A 85 -3.96 -9.97 -24.05
CA ASN A 85 -5.12 -10.60 -24.67
C ASN A 85 -5.32 -10.13 -26.12
N LYS A 86 -5.11 -8.84 -26.40
CA LYS A 86 -5.14 -8.29 -27.76
C LYS A 86 -4.06 -8.92 -28.63
N ASP A 87 -2.83 -8.98 -28.12
CA ASP A 87 -1.68 -9.54 -28.85
C ASP A 87 -1.86 -11.04 -29.14
N ILE A 88 -2.45 -11.81 -28.22
CA ILE A 88 -2.83 -13.22 -28.42
C ILE A 88 -3.84 -13.35 -29.57
N SER A 89 -4.90 -12.53 -29.56
CA SER A 89 -5.91 -12.55 -30.61
C SER A 89 -5.30 -12.23 -31.99
N ASN A 90 -4.43 -11.23 -32.04
CA ASN A 90 -3.73 -10.86 -33.27
C ASN A 90 -2.82 -11.99 -33.75
N LEU A 91 -1.98 -12.55 -32.87
CA LEU A 91 -1.07 -13.63 -33.24
C LEU A 91 -1.83 -14.88 -33.71
N ASN A 92 -2.95 -15.23 -33.09
CA ASN A 92 -3.78 -16.34 -33.55
C ASN A 92 -4.30 -16.11 -34.99
N SER A 93 -4.71 -14.87 -35.31
CA SER A 93 -5.12 -14.51 -36.67
C SER A 93 -3.97 -14.60 -37.67
N GLU A 94 -2.78 -14.10 -37.29
CA GLU A 94 -1.56 -14.18 -38.11
C GLU A 94 -1.16 -15.64 -38.36
N ILE A 95 -1.18 -16.50 -37.33
CA ILE A 95 -0.89 -17.93 -37.44
C ILE A 95 -1.88 -18.64 -38.36
N ASN A 96 -3.18 -18.34 -38.24
CA ASN A 96 -4.20 -18.93 -39.12
C ASN A 96 -3.98 -18.53 -40.59
N THR A 97 -3.63 -17.27 -40.83
CA THR A 97 -3.31 -16.76 -42.18
C THR A 97 -2.08 -17.45 -42.74
N PHE A 98 -1.00 -17.54 -41.95
CA PHE A 98 0.23 -18.24 -42.31
C PHE A 98 -0.04 -19.72 -42.65
N ASN A 99 -0.80 -20.43 -41.81
CA ASN A 99 -1.12 -21.84 -42.02
C ASN A 99 -1.97 -22.06 -43.28
N SER A 100 -2.93 -21.17 -43.56
CA SER A 100 -3.74 -21.24 -44.77
C SER A 100 -2.88 -21.10 -46.02
N ARG A 101 -2.03 -20.06 -46.06
CA ARG A 101 -1.10 -19.82 -47.18
C ARG A 101 -0.12 -20.97 -47.36
N ALA A 102 0.39 -21.52 -46.27
CA ALA A 102 1.32 -22.66 -46.30
C ALA A 102 0.67 -23.91 -46.91
N LYS A 103 -0.60 -24.15 -46.58
CA LYS A 103 -1.36 -25.28 -47.12
C LYS A 103 -1.68 -25.12 -48.61
N ASN A 104 -1.96 -23.90 -49.05
CA ASN A 104 -2.35 -23.61 -50.43
C ASN A 104 -1.15 -23.43 -51.37
N GLY A 105 0.07 -23.29 -50.84
CA GLY A 105 1.26 -22.97 -51.63
C GLY A 105 1.36 -21.50 -52.01
N ASP A 106 0.71 -20.60 -51.24
CA ASP A 106 0.62 -19.15 -51.52
C ASP A 106 1.89 -18.36 -51.09
N PHE A 107 3.03 -19.04 -50.98
CA PHE A 107 4.33 -18.43 -50.68
C PHE A 107 5.16 -18.31 -51.96
N SER A 108 5.62 -17.09 -52.25
CA SER A 108 6.43 -16.81 -53.45
C SER A 108 7.79 -17.50 -53.43
N SER A 109 8.32 -17.81 -52.25
CA SER A 109 9.58 -18.52 -52.07
C SER A 109 9.65 -19.24 -50.72
N GLN A 110 10.59 -20.18 -50.61
CA GLN A 110 10.92 -20.81 -49.33
C GLN A 110 11.44 -19.80 -48.31
N GLU A 111 12.16 -18.77 -48.75
CA GLU A 111 12.70 -17.75 -47.86
C GLU A 111 11.59 -16.88 -47.25
N ASP A 112 10.55 -16.55 -48.03
CA ASP A 112 9.38 -15.81 -47.51
C ASP A 112 8.65 -16.61 -46.43
N PHE A 113 8.45 -17.90 -46.66
CA PHE A 113 7.87 -18.81 -45.66
C PHE A 113 8.70 -18.85 -44.37
N LEU A 114 10.03 -18.97 -44.49
CA LEU A 114 10.91 -19.04 -43.34
C LEU A 114 10.96 -17.70 -42.57
N ASN A 115 10.93 -16.56 -43.27
CA ASN A 115 10.86 -15.23 -42.67
C ASN A 115 9.61 -15.05 -41.82
N GLU A 116 8.44 -15.33 -42.40
CA GLU A 116 7.16 -15.18 -41.69
C GLU A 116 7.08 -16.14 -40.49
N ARG A 117 7.53 -17.39 -40.66
CA ARG A 117 7.63 -18.35 -39.54
C ARG A 117 8.53 -17.86 -38.41
N ARG A 118 9.69 -17.27 -38.73
CA ARG A 118 10.59 -16.69 -37.71
C ARG A 118 9.94 -15.53 -36.97
N TYR A 119 9.19 -14.68 -37.67
CA TYR A 119 8.41 -13.61 -37.06
C TYR A 119 7.38 -14.15 -36.06
N LEU A 120 6.56 -15.14 -36.45
CA LEU A 120 5.55 -15.74 -35.55
C LEU A 120 6.16 -16.38 -34.29
N ILE A 121 7.30 -17.06 -34.44
CA ILE A 121 8.05 -17.62 -33.30
C ILE A 121 8.53 -16.51 -32.36
N LYS A 122 9.05 -15.41 -32.91
CA LYS A 122 9.48 -14.25 -32.11
C LYS A 122 8.29 -13.62 -31.36
N SER A 123 7.15 -13.47 -32.01
CA SER A 123 5.92 -12.95 -31.39
C SER A 123 5.42 -13.85 -30.27
N THR A 124 5.47 -15.17 -30.46
CA THR A 124 5.12 -16.16 -29.41
C THR A 124 6.01 -16.01 -28.19
N ARG A 125 7.34 -15.95 -28.37
CA ARG A 125 8.29 -15.75 -27.27
C ARG A 125 8.08 -14.43 -26.54
N LYS A 126 7.71 -13.37 -27.27
CA LYS A 126 7.38 -12.08 -26.65
C LYS A 126 6.13 -12.19 -25.76
N LEU A 127 5.09 -12.89 -26.20
CA LEU A 127 3.91 -13.13 -25.37
C LEU A 127 4.22 -13.93 -24.11
N GLU A 128 5.11 -14.92 -24.16
CA GLU A 128 5.58 -15.63 -22.97
C GLU A 128 6.27 -14.69 -21.98
N GLN A 129 7.10 -13.76 -22.48
CA GLN A 129 7.73 -12.73 -21.64
C GLN A 129 6.71 -11.77 -21.04
N ASP A 130 5.71 -11.35 -21.82
CA ASP A 130 4.65 -10.46 -21.35
C ASP A 130 3.79 -11.14 -20.27
N ARG A 131 3.47 -12.42 -20.42
CA ARG A 131 2.83 -13.24 -19.38
C ARG A 131 3.68 -13.33 -18.11
N ALA A 132 4.99 -13.55 -18.25
CA ALA A 132 5.90 -13.60 -17.11
C ALA A 132 5.99 -12.23 -16.39
N ASN A 133 5.93 -11.12 -17.12
CA ASN A 133 5.88 -9.77 -16.53
C ASN A 133 4.58 -9.55 -15.76
N ILE A 134 3.43 -9.95 -16.31
CA ILE A 134 2.13 -9.87 -15.62
C ILE A 134 2.17 -10.66 -14.31
N ASN A 135 2.68 -11.88 -14.33
CA ASN A 135 2.84 -12.70 -13.12
C ASN A 135 3.74 -12.02 -12.08
N ARG A 136 4.81 -11.35 -12.51
CA ARG A 136 5.68 -10.57 -11.60
C ARG A 136 4.92 -9.41 -10.95
N TYR A 137 4.10 -8.67 -11.70
CA TYR A 137 3.27 -7.61 -11.11
C TYR A 137 2.25 -8.14 -10.11
N ILE A 138 1.62 -9.28 -10.41
CA ILE A 138 0.71 -9.96 -9.49
C ILE A 138 1.45 -10.34 -8.21
N SER A 139 2.61 -11.00 -8.29
CA SER A 139 3.39 -11.37 -7.10
C SER A 139 3.80 -10.15 -6.26
N GLN A 140 4.17 -9.04 -6.91
CA GLN A 140 4.49 -7.79 -6.21
C GLN A 140 3.25 -7.20 -5.51
N TYR A 141 2.10 -7.22 -6.17
CA TYR A 141 0.83 -6.77 -5.60
C TYR A 141 0.46 -7.58 -4.35
N GLU A 142 0.55 -8.91 -4.44
CA GLU A 142 0.25 -9.81 -3.32
C GLU A 142 1.16 -9.55 -2.12
N SER A 143 2.48 -9.40 -2.35
CA SER A 143 3.44 -9.07 -1.29
C SER A 143 3.08 -7.76 -0.59
N LYS A 144 2.80 -6.71 -1.37
CA LYS A 144 2.46 -5.38 -0.83
C LYS A 144 1.12 -5.36 -0.13
N ARG A 145 0.16 -6.20 -0.55
CA ARG A 145 -1.12 -6.34 0.13
C ARG A 145 -0.94 -6.95 1.52
N ILE A 146 -0.05 -7.93 1.65
CA ILE A 146 0.30 -8.52 2.95
C ILE A 146 0.95 -7.47 3.86
N GLU A 147 1.92 -6.71 3.35
CA GLU A 147 2.56 -5.61 4.09
C GLU A 147 1.55 -4.55 4.53
N TYR A 148 0.63 -4.17 3.64
CA TYR A 148 -0.42 -3.19 3.92
C TYR A 148 -1.34 -3.66 5.05
N ASN A 149 -1.82 -4.91 4.96
CA ASN A 149 -2.69 -5.49 5.98
C ASN A 149 -1.98 -5.53 7.34
N LYS A 150 -0.69 -5.89 7.37
CA LYS A 150 0.11 -5.87 8.60
C LYS A 150 0.17 -4.48 9.23
N LEU A 151 0.38 -3.43 8.45
CA LEU A 151 0.38 -2.04 8.97
C LEU A 151 -0.99 -1.61 9.48
N VAL A 152 -2.07 -2.04 8.82
CA VAL A 152 -3.45 -1.78 9.27
C VAL A 152 -3.72 -2.48 10.60
N ASP A 153 -3.31 -3.74 10.75
CA ASP A 153 -3.46 -4.50 11.98
C ASP A 153 -2.66 -3.90 13.14
N GLU A 154 -1.43 -3.44 12.88
CA GLU A 154 -0.61 -2.71 13.85
C GLU A 154 -1.27 -1.40 14.27
N SER A 155 -1.80 -0.63 13.30
CA SER A 155 -2.54 0.61 13.59
C SER A 155 -3.79 0.35 14.43
N ASN A 156 -4.57 -0.69 14.11
CA ASN A 156 -5.77 -1.07 14.87
C ASN A 156 -5.42 -1.53 16.28
N SER A 157 -4.34 -2.28 16.44
CA SER A 157 -3.86 -2.73 17.75
C SER A 157 -3.43 -1.55 18.61
N MET A 158 -2.74 -0.55 18.02
CA MET A 158 -2.40 0.68 18.73
C MET A 158 -3.63 1.49 19.13
N TYR A 159 -4.63 1.63 18.24
CA TYR A 159 -5.89 2.30 18.59
C TYR A 159 -6.59 1.61 19.77
N LYS A 160 -6.69 0.27 19.76
CA LYS A 160 -7.26 -0.49 20.87
C LYS A 160 -6.47 -0.35 22.17
N ALA A 161 -5.14 -0.29 22.10
CA ALA A 161 -4.30 -0.08 23.27
C ALA A 161 -4.44 1.34 23.87
N MET A 162 -4.85 2.33 23.05
CA MET A 162 -5.13 3.69 23.50
C MET A 162 -6.57 3.89 24.00
N ASP A 163 -7.52 3.13 23.47
CA ASP A 163 -8.90 3.10 23.94
C ASP A 163 -8.96 2.36 25.27
N SER A 164 -8.75 3.10 26.36
CA SER A 164 -8.66 2.61 27.74
C SER A 164 -10.03 2.26 28.35
N THR A 165 -10.92 1.65 27.57
CA THR A 165 -12.04 0.87 28.13
C THR A 165 -11.47 -0.41 28.75
N LEU A 166 -11.02 -0.30 30.00
CA LEU A 166 -10.61 -1.44 30.82
C LEU A 166 -11.78 -2.43 30.88
N ALA A 167 -11.49 -3.71 30.61
CA ALA A 167 -12.47 -4.77 30.81
C ALA A 167 -13.05 -4.67 32.24
N PRO A 168 -14.38 -4.80 32.43
CA PRO A 168 -14.98 -4.72 33.75
C PRO A 168 -14.33 -5.77 34.66
N ALA A 169 -14.08 -5.40 35.92
CA ALA A 169 -13.53 -6.31 36.90
C ALA A 169 -14.43 -7.57 36.98
N PRO A 170 -13.86 -8.79 37.00
CA PRO A 170 -14.65 -9.99 37.15
C PRO A 170 -15.42 -9.93 38.48
N SER A 171 -16.74 -10.09 38.41
CA SER A 171 -17.58 -10.24 39.61
C SER A 171 -17.50 -11.68 40.12
N ILE A 172 -17.40 -11.86 41.44
CA ILE A 172 -17.56 -13.15 42.13
C ILE A 172 -19.02 -13.57 42.06
#